data_AF-A0A0L6V2D7-F1
#
_entry.id   AF-A0A0L6V2D7-F1
#
_cell.length_a   1.000
_cell.length_b   1.000
_cell.length_c   1.000
_cell.angle_alpha   90.00
_cell.angle_beta   90.00
_cell.angle_gamma   90.00
#
_symmetry.space_group_name_H-M   'P 1'
#
loop_
_entity.id
_entity.type
_entity.pdbx_description
1 polymer ?
#
loop_
_entity_poly.entity_id
_entity_poly.type
_entity_poly.pdbx_seq_one_letter_code
_entity_poly.pdbx_strand_id
1 'polypeptide(L)'
;MKVQSTRKVQPLQSNQKIPALQEAQYLKHFPPMIQPYIEKIWDVEANGDCGFQVISWALRSGQDSFMHVQKEILKDLLAQSKFHLNKCLLDKIDKVAERIDVDKSGPCDISHWMSMPTTRHLMAEVYNRP
;
A
#
# COMPACT_ATOMS: atom_id res chain seq x y z
N MET A 1 -5.58 39.21 6.79
CA MET A 1 -5.64 38.46 5.51
C MET A 1 -4.32 38.62 4.77
N LYS A 2 -3.61 37.52 4.51
CA LYS A 2 -2.62 37.37 3.43
C LYS A 2 -2.44 35.87 3.20
N VAL A 3 -3.10 35.36 2.17
CA VAL A 3 -2.98 33.99 1.68
C VAL A 3 -1.71 33.93 0.84
N GLN A 4 -0.77 33.04 1.16
CA GLN A 4 0.39 32.79 0.31
C GLN A 4 0.37 31.38 -0.28
N SER A 5 0.15 31.40 -1.60
CA SER A 5 0.81 30.61 -2.64
C SER A 5 0.82 29.08 -2.50
N THR A 6 -0.23 28.47 -3.05
CA THR A 6 -0.27 27.06 -3.46
C THR A 6 0.88 26.74 -4.43
N ARG A 7 1.88 25.95 -3.99
CA ARG A 7 2.78 25.24 -4.91
C ARG A 7 1.95 24.19 -5.65
N LYS A 8 1.72 24.40 -6.95
CA LYS A 8 1.24 23.34 -7.84
C LYS A 8 2.32 22.25 -7.90
N VAL A 9 2.07 21.12 -7.26
CA VAL A 9 2.89 19.92 -7.42
C VAL A 9 2.60 19.39 -8.82
N GLN A 10 3.61 19.43 -9.69
CA GLN A 10 3.52 18.81 -11.00
C GLN A 10 3.57 17.29 -10.84
N PRO A 11 2.86 16.50 -11.68
CA PRO A 11 2.91 15.05 -11.62
C PRO A 11 4.33 14.60 -11.99
N LEU A 12 5.04 13.95 -11.06
CA LEU A 12 6.28 13.28 -11.40
C LEU A 12 5.90 12.02 -12.20
N GLN A 13 5.95 12.12 -13.52
CA GLN A 13 5.80 10.95 -14.38
C GLN A 13 7.02 10.05 -14.17
N SER A 14 6.84 8.97 -13.40
CA SER A 14 7.82 7.90 -13.34
C SER A 14 7.85 7.20 -14.69
N ASN A 15 8.95 7.37 -15.42
CA ASN A 15 9.13 6.93 -16.80
C ASN A 15 9.55 5.45 -16.95
N GLN A 16 9.25 4.60 -15.97
CA GLN A 16 9.52 3.17 -16.13
C GLN A 16 8.37 2.50 -16.91
N LYS A 17 8.47 2.56 -18.24
CA LYS A 17 7.77 1.62 -19.12
C LYS A 17 8.40 0.25 -18.96
N ILE A 18 7.72 -0.67 -18.29
CA ILE A 18 8.01 -2.10 -18.40
C ILE A 18 7.82 -2.47 -19.88
N PRO A 19 8.81 -3.09 -20.56
CA PRO A 19 8.62 -3.58 -21.92
C PRO A 19 7.47 -4.59 -21.94
N ALA A 20 6.53 -4.46 -22.88
CA ALA A 20 5.36 -5.33 -23.04
C ALA A 20 5.66 -6.84 -23.01
N LEU A 21 6.90 -7.23 -23.30
CA LEU A 21 7.39 -8.61 -23.21
C LEU A 21 7.42 -9.16 -21.78
N GLN A 22 7.69 -8.35 -20.77
CA GLN A 22 7.73 -8.79 -19.37
C GLN A 22 6.31 -9.02 -18.81
N GLU A 23 5.33 -8.20 -19.19
CA GLU A 23 3.94 -8.38 -18.75
C GLU A 23 3.34 -9.70 -19.24
N ALA A 24 3.59 -10.06 -20.51
CA ALA A 24 3.16 -11.34 -21.08
C ALA A 24 3.75 -12.56 -20.34
N GLN A 25 4.97 -12.43 -19.81
CA GLN A 25 5.60 -13.48 -19.02
C GLN A 25 4.94 -13.66 -17.66
N TYR A 26 4.49 -12.58 -17.01
CA TYR A 26 3.83 -12.66 -15.71
C TYR A 26 2.36 -13.10 -15.83
N LEU A 27 1.66 -12.70 -16.90
CA LEU A 27 0.26 -13.01 -17.11
C LEU A 27 -0.03 -14.52 -17.09
N LYS A 28 0.90 -15.33 -17.62
CA LYS A 28 0.78 -16.80 -17.68
C LYS A 28 0.72 -17.48 -16.30
N HIS A 29 1.15 -16.78 -15.23
CA HIS A 29 1.12 -17.31 -13.87
C HIS A 29 -0.26 -17.17 -13.22
N PHE A 30 -1.15 -16.37 -13.79
CA PHE A 30 -2.52 -16.21 -13.31
C PHE A 30 -3.45 -17.23 -13.99
N PRO A 31 -4.51 -17.70 -13.29
CA PRO A 31 -5.52 -18.55 -13.90
C PRO A 31 -6.11 -17.92 -15.18
N PRO A 32 -6.29 -18.68 -16.28
CA PRO A 32 -6.77 -18.14 -17.56
C PRO A 32 -8.07 -17.35 -17.44
N MET A 33 -8.95 -17.72 -16.50
CA MET A 33 -10.22 -17.04 -16.25
C MET A 33 -10.05 -15.59 -15.80
N ILE A 34 -8.96 -15.24 -15.11
CA ILE A 34 -8.74 -13.88 -14.60
C ILE A 34 -7.87 -13.02 -15.51
N GLN A 35 -7.08 -13.63 -16.40
CA GLN A 35 -6.17 -12.92 -17.30
C GLN A 35 -6.83 -11.81 -18.12
N PRO A 36 -8.06 -11.98 -18.69
CA PRO A 36 -8.72 -10.91 -19.45
C PRO A 36 -9.06 -9.66 -18.61
N TYR A 37 -9.09 -9.77 -17.28
CA TYR A 37 -9.41 -8.68 -16.36
C TYR A 37 -8.17 -7.99 -15.79
N ILE A 38 -6.96 -8.46 -16.14
CA ILE A 38 -5.71 -7.85 -15.68
C ILE A 38 -5.32 -6.77 -16.69
N GLU A 39 -5.53 -5.51 -16.33
CA GLU A 39 -5.16 -4.36 -17.18
C GLU A 39 -3.65 -4.10 -17.18
N LYS A 40 -2.99 -4.36 -16.05
CA LYS A 40 -1.58 -4.07 -15.86
C LYS A 40 -0.94 -4.92 -14.77
N ILE A 41 0.34 -5.24 -14.95
CA ILE A 41 1.17 -5.93 -13.95
C ILE A 41 2.33 -5.01 -13.60
N TRP A 42 2.52 -4.76 -12.31
CA TRP A 42 3.63 -3.98 -11.79
C TRP A 42 4.61 -4.91 -11.10
N ASP A 43 5.82 -5.02 -11.65
CA ASP A 43 6.91 -5.72 -11.01
C ASP A 43 7.57 -4.78 -9.99
N VAL A 44 7.40 -5.07 -8.70
CA VAL A 44 7.99 -4.29 -7.61
C VAL A 44 9.19 -5.02 -7.04
N GLU A 45 10.01 -4.31 -6.29
CA GLU A 45 11.16 -4.93 -5.65
C GLU A 45 10.72 -6.03 -4.68
N ALA A 46 11.29 -7.23 -4.83
CA ALA A 46 10.97 -8.41 -4.03
C ALA A 46 11.62 -8.36 -2.63
N ASN A 47 11.31 -7.30 -1.87
CA ASN A 47 11.73 -7.11 -0.48
C ASN A 47 10.52 -7.15 0.47
N GLY A 48 10.76 -7.04 1.77
CA GLY A 48 9.69 -7.11 2.79
C GLY A 48 8.65 -5.99 2.73
N ASP A 49 8.90 -4.93 1.94
CA ASP A 49 8.00 -3.79 1.77
C ASP A 49 7.13 -3.89 0.51
N CYS A 50 7.29 -4.94 -0.31
CA CYS A 50 6.68 -5.06 -1.64
C CYS A 50 5.16 -4.82 -1.63
N GLY A 51 4.45 -5.33 -0.62
CA GLY A 51 3.00 -5.12 -0.47
C GLY A 51 2.63 -3.64 -0.36
N PHE A 52 3.39 -2.86 0.44
CA PHE A 52 3.15 -1.42 0.60
C PHE A 52 3.61 -0.62 -0.61
N GLN A 53 4.68 -1.04 -1.28
CA GLN A 53 5.13 -0.43 -2.53
C GLN A 53 4.07 -0.55 -3.63
N VAL A 54 3.44 -1.71 -3.80
CA VAL A 54 2.36 -1.91 -4.78
C VAL A 54 1.20 -0.93 -4.53
N ILE A 55 0.87 -0.66 -3.28
CA ILE A 55 -0.20 0.31 -2.93
C ILE A 55 0.21 1.72 -3.30
N SER A 56 1.44 2.10 -2.96
CA SER A 56 2.01 3.39 -3.29
C SER A 56 1.95 3.66 -4.81
N TRP A 57 2.24 2.63 -5.61
CA TRP A 57 2.07 2.65 -7.06
C TRP A 57 0.60 2.77 -7.49
N ALA A 58 -0.30 1.99 -6.90
CA ALA A 58 -1.73 2.01 -7.21
C ALA A 58 -2.36 3.40 -6.91
N LEU A 59 -1.92 4.06 -5.83
CA LEU A 59 -2.33 5.41 -5.45
C LEU A 59 -1.67 6.51 -6.30
N ARG A 60 -0.77 6.15 -7.22
CA ARG A 60 0.00 7.08 -8.07
C ARG A 60 0.86 8.07 -7.27
N SER A 61 1.24 7.70 -6.05
CA SER A 61 2.03 8.54 -5.14
C SER A 61 3.55 8.39 -5.36
N GLY A 62 3.97 7.41 -6.18
CA GLY A 62 5.36 7.10 -6.50
C GLY A 62 5.91 5.93 -5.68
N GLN A 63 7.11 5.42 -6.01
CA GLN A 63 7.66 4.24 -5.33
C GLN A 63 8.07 4.54 -3.88
N ASP A 64 8.57 5.75 -3.58
CA ASP A 64 9.13 6.11 -2.27
C ASP A 64 8.09 6.54 -1.22
N SER A 65 6.81 6.65 -1.60
CA SER A 65 5.76 7.06 -0.68
C SER A 65 5.11 5.92 0.12
N PHE A 66 5.60 4.68 0.00
CA PHE A 66 5.03 3.54 0.73
C PHE A 66 5.14 3.72 2.26
N MET A 67 6.17 4.43 2.75
CA MET A 67 6.27 4.79 4.17
C MET A 67 5.16 5.74 4.61
N HIS A 68 4.69 6.61 3.71
CA HIS A 68 3.55 7.47 3.97
C HIS A 68 2.27 6.63 4.10
N VAL A 69 2.07 5.68 3.19
CA VAL A 69 0.95 4.72 3.23
C VAL A 69 0.94 3.94 4.56
N GLN A 70 2.09 3.42 5.00
CA GLN A 70 2.20 2.74 6.31
C GLN A 70 1.79 3.67 7.47
N LYS A 71 2.28 4.91 7.49
CA LYS A 71 1.95 5.90 8.53
C LYS A 71 0.48 6.30 8.51
N GLU A 72 -0.12 6.45 7.34
CA GLU A 72 -1.56 6.76 7.22
C GLU A 72 -2.41 5.61 7.76
N ILE A 73 -2.09 4.37 7.37
CA ILE A 73 -2.78 3.18 7.86
C ILE A 73 -2.64 3.04 9.38
N LEU A 74 -1.43 3.22 9.92
CA LEU A 74 -1.18 3.14 11.36
C LEU A 74 -1.97 4.21 12.12
N LYS A 75 -1.94 5.45 11.63
CA LYS A 75 -2.66 6.57 12.24
C LYS A 75 -4.16 6.30 12.30
N ASP A 76 -4.75 5.80 11.21
CA ASP A 76 -6.17 5.52 11.14
C ASP A 76 -6.58 4.31 12.00
N LEU A 77 -5.79 3.23 11.99
CA LEU A 77 -5.97 2.08 12.87
C LEU A 77 -6.04 2.50 14.35
N LEU A 78 -5.10 3.34 14.80
CA LEU A 78 -5.06 3.80 16.18
C LEU A 78 -6.26 4.71 16.51
N ALA A 79 -6.61 5.62 15.59
CA ALA A 79 -7.78 6.50 15.74
C ALA A 79 -9.10 5.73 15.83
N GLN A 80 -9.20 4.58 15.17
CA GLN A 80 -10.40 3.73 15.12
C GLN A 80 -10.31 2.44 15.93
N SER A 81 -9.29 2.30 16.77
CA SER A 81 -9.05 1.11 17.60
C SER A 81 -10.31 0.64 18.34
N LYS A 82 -11.06 1.55 18.97
CA LYS A 82 -12.33 1.26 19.65
C LYS A 82 -13.40 0.71 18.71
N PHE A 83 -13.50 1.23 17.49
CA PHE A 83 -14.46 0.72 16.49
C PHE A 83 -14.13 -0.71 16.10
N HIS A 84 -12.86 -0.99 15.78
CA HIS A 84 -12.42 -2.32 15.38
C HIS A 84 -12.60 -3.37 16.49
N LEU A 85 -12.30 -3.00 17.75
CA LEU A 85 -12.55 -3.85 18.91
C LEU A 85 -14.04 -4.11 19.12
N ASN A 86 -14.87 -3.07 19.09
CA ASN A 86 -16.32 -3.19 19.29
C ASN A 86 -17.01 -4.02 18.21
N LYS A 87 -16.50 -3.98 16.98
CA LYS A 87 -17.02 -4.76 15.85
C LYS A 87 -16.40 -6.16 15.75
N CYS A 88 -15.51 -6.53 16.67
CA CYS A 88 -14.72 -7.76 16.62
C CYS A 88 -14.01 -7.96 15.26
N LEU A 89 -13.65 -6.87 14.58
CA LEU A 89 -12.95 -6.91 13.28
C LEU A 89 -11.46 -7.19 13.48
N LEU A 90 -10.88 -6.60 14.53
CA LEU A 90 -9.50 -6.81 14.94
C LEU A 90 -9.43 -6.89 16.46
N ASP A 91 -8.94 -8.00 16.99
CA ASP A 91 -8.85 -8.31 18.42
C ASP A 91 -7.51 -7.86 19.04
N LYS A 92 -6.46 -7.73 18.22
CA LYS A 92 -5.08 -7.44 18.66
C LYS A 92 -4.53 -6.20 17.97
N ILE A 93 -5.18 -5.06 18.19
CA ILE A 93 -4.80 -3.76 17.60
C ILE A 93 -3.31 -3.49 17.80
N ASP A 94 -2.78 -3.69 19.00
CA ASP A 94 -1.36 -3.42 19.31
C ASP A 94 -0.41 -4.25 18.45
N LYS A 95 -0.72 -5.53 18.20
CA LYS A 95 0.12 -6.39 17.34
C LYS A 95 0.04 -6.00 15.87
N VAL A 96 -1.14 -5.53 15.43
CA VAL A 96 -1.31 -5.03 14.07
C VAL A 96 -0.57 -3.71 13.90
N ALA A 97 -0.61 -2.84 14.91
CA ALA A 97 0.13 -1.59 14.94
C ALA A 97 1.64 -1.85 14.92
N GLU A 98 2.16 -2.71 15.79
CA GLU A 98 3.57 -3.11 15.83
C GLU A 98 4.06 -3.66 14.49
N ARG A 99 3.24 -4.49 13.82
CA ARG A 99 3.56 -5.01 12.48
C ARG A 99 3.66 -3.90 11.43
N ILE A 100 2.83 -2.86 11.50
CA ILE A 100 2.79 -1.78 10.49
C ILE A 100 3.80 -0.68 10.81
N ASP A 101 4.12 -0.47 12.08
CA ASP A 101 5.03 0.55 12.56
C ASP A 101 6.48 0.15 12.32
N VAL A 102 7.08 0.72 11.26
CA VAL A 102 8.45 0.44 10.86
C VAL A 102 9.25 1.75 10.90
N ASP A 103 10.12 1.89 11.90
CA ASP A 103 11.09 2.98 12.00
C ASP A 103 12.37 2.56 11.25
N LYS A 104 12.77 3.27 10.18
CA LYS A 104 13.69 2.68 9.19
C LYS A 104 15.16 3.03 9.38
N SER A 105 15.98 1.96 9.42
CA SER A 105 17.24 1.85 8.67
C SER A 105 17.42 0.44 8.09
N GLY A 106 16.67 0.06 7.03
CA GLY A 106 16.89 -1.19 6.27
C GLY A 106 15.63 -1.86 5.71
N PRO A 107 15.79 -3.02 5.02
CA PRO A 107 14.68 -3.85 4.54
C PRO A 107 13.81 -4.36 5.68
N CYS A 108 12.51 -4.42 5.44
CA CYS A 108 11.50 -4.84 6.41
C CYS A 108 11.60 -6.34 6.75
N ASP A 109 11.65 -6.67 8.05
CA ASP A 109 11.67 -8.06 8.55
C ASP A 109 10.31 -8.76 8.37
N ILE A 110 10.29 -10.10 8.35
CA ILE A 110 9.09 -10.93 8.17
C ILE A 110 7.97 -10.58 9.17
N SER A 111 8.34 -10.17 10.39
CA SER A 111 7.39 -9.70 11.40
C SER A 111 6.54 -8.52 10.93
N HIS A 112 7.09 -7.66 10.07
CA HIS A 112 6.48 -6.44 9.55
C HIS A 112 5.90 -6.58 8.13
N TRP A 113 5.96 -7.78 7.55
CA TRP A 113 5.33 -8.04 6.26
C TRP A 113 3.82 -7.80 6.32
N MET A 114 3.28 -7.32 5.20
CA MET A 114 1.86 -7.14 5.02
C MET A 114 1.10 -8.45 5.28
N SER A 115 0.04 -8.37 6.08
CA SER A 115 -0.79 -9.54 6.42
C SER A 115 -2.16 -9.42 5.78
N MET A 116 -2.42 -10.27 4.79
CA MET A 116 -3.76 -10.45 4.22
C MET A 116 -4.58 -11.39 5.12
N PRO A 117 -5.86 -11.09 5.43
CA PRO A 117 -6.67 -9.98 4.93
C PRO A 117 -6.60 -8.69 5.76
N THR A 118 -5.97 -8.71 6.94
CA THR A 118 -5.99 -7.61 7.91
C THR A 118 -5.55 -6.26 7.34
N THR A 119 -4.37 -6.19 6.72
CA THR A 119 -3.86 -4.93 6.16
C THR A 119 -4.74 -4.43 5.02
N ARG A 120 -5.29 -5.33 4.20
CA ARG A 120 -6.23 -4.95 3.12
C ARG A 120 -7.51 -4.33 3.65
N HIS A 121 -8.06 -4.84 4.74
CA HIS A 121 -9.24 -4.23 5.36
C HIS A 121 -8.94 -2.79 5.79
N LEU A 122 -7.82 -2.58 6.49
CA LEU A 122 -7.41 -1.24 6.91
C LEU A 122 -7.18 -0.29 5.73
N MET A 123 -6.56 -0.77 4.65
CA MET A 123 -6.38 0.04 3.44
C MET A 123 -7.70 0.46 2.80
N ALA A 124 -8.67 -0.46 2.74
CA ALA A 124 -9.99 -0.15 2.20
C ALA A 124 -10.64 0.95 3.05
N GLU A 125 -10.54 0.86 4.38
CA GLU A 125 -11.06 1.91 5.26
C GLU A 125 -10.35 3.25 5.07
N VAL A 126 -9.03 3.26 4.87
CA VAL A 126 -8.25 4.51 4.70
C VAL A 126 -8.54 5.19 3.36
N TYR A 127 -8.55 4.43 2.26
CA TYR A 127 -8.56 5.00 0.90
C TYR A 127 -9.91 4.91 0.18
N ASN A 128 -10.92 4.23 0.75
CA ASN A 128 -12.26 4.11 0.19
C ASN A 128 -13.34 4.85 1.02
N ARG A 129 -12.92 5.70 1.97
CA ARG A 129 -13.83 6.62 2.68
C ARG A 129 -14.18 7.80 1.75
N PRO A 130 -15.47 8.20 1.65
CA PRO A 130 -15.90 9.29 0.78
C PRO A 130 -15.31 10.65 1.14
#